data_AF-A0A6A0H4U6-F1
#
_entry.id   AF-A0A6A0H4U6-F1
#
_cell.length_a   1.000
_cell.length_b   1.000
_cell.length_c   1.000
_cell.angle_alpha   90.00
_cell.angle_beta   90.00
_cell.angle_gamma   90.00
#
_symmetry.space_group_name_H-M   'P 1'
#
loop_
_entity.id
_entity.type
_entity.pdbx_description
1 polymer ?
#
loop_
_entity_poly.entity_id
_entity_poly.type
_entity_poly.pdbx_seq_one_letter_code
_entity_poly.pdbx_strand_id
1 'polypeptide(L)'
;MAADIDMNDPELKYLMVTKDGLEDPASQAEWTQRRLVWIPHNEHGFVAASIKGEVGDEVEVEIADTGKKVRVVKDDIQKMNPPKFNKVEDMAELTCLNEASVLHNLKERYFSGLIYVSIL
;
A
#
# COMPACT_ATOMS: atom_id res chain seq x y z
N MET A 1 -25.08 -28.87 4.08
CA MET A 1 -25.70 -27.88 3.18
C MET A 1 -24.74 -26.71 3.13
N ALA A 2 -24.02 -26.52 2.02
CA ALA A 2 -23.44 -25.20 1.75
C ALA A 2 -24.65 -24.30 1.49
N ALA A 3 -24.84 -23.25 2.29
CA ALA A 3 -25.78 -22.20 1.91
C ALA A 3 -25.27 -21.62 0.59
N ASP A 4 -26.12 -21.56 -0.43
CA ASP A 4 -25.79 -20.86 -1.68
C ASP A 4 -25.51 -19.41 -1.31
N ILE A 5 -24.23 -19.02 -1.30
CA ILE A 5 -23.82 -17.65 -0.97
C ILE A 5 -24.26 -16.77 -2.13
N ASP A 6 -25.22 -15.88 -1.89
CA ASP A 6 -25.62 -14.87 -2.88
C ASP A 6 -24.47 -13.87 -3.04
N MET A 7 -23.76 -13.95 -4.17
CA MET A 7 -22.64 -13.05 -4.50
C MET A 7 -23.06 -11.59 -4.67
N ASN A 8 -24.36 -11.28 -4.71
CA ASN A 8 -24.87 -9.92 -4.75
C ASN A 8 -25.27 -9.38 -3.36
N ASP A 9 -25.06 -10.16 -2.30
CA ASP A 9 -25.38 -9.72 -0.95
C ASP A 9 -24.54 -8.47 -0.57
N PRO A 10 -25.17 -7.33 -0.25
CA PRO A 10 -24.48 -6.11 0.11
C PRO A 10 -23.64 -6.22 1.39
N GLU A 11 -23.83 -7.25 2.22
CA GLU A 11 -23.01 -7.52 3.40
C GLU A 11 -21.64 -8.12 3.03
N LEU A 12 -21.51 -8.75 1.85
CA LEU A 12 -20.22 -9.31 1.39
C LEU A 12 -19.16 -8.24 1.16
N LYS A 13 -19.52 -6.96 1.01
CA LYS A 13 -18.56 -5.85 0.89
C LYS A 13 -17.66 -5.68 2.12
N TYR A 14 -18.05 -6.21 3.28
CA TYR A 14 -17.26 -6.19 4.52
C TYR A 14 -16.36 -7.43 4.68
N LEU A 15 -16.49 -8.40 3.79
CA LEU A 15 -15.75 -9.66 3.83
C LEU A 15 -14.87 -9.86 2.60
N MET A 16 -15.30 -9.34 1.44
CA MET A 16 -14.63 -9.51 0.16
C MET A 16 -14.18 -8.18 -0.42
N VAL A 17 -13.01 -8.19 -1.04
CA VAL A 17 -12.51 -7.06 -1.81
C VAL A 17 -13.14 -7.11 -3.21
N THR A 18 -13.89 -6.08 -3.57
CA THR A 18 -14.28 -5.87 -4.97
C THR A 18 -13.03 -5.57 -5.79
N LYS A 19 -12.73 -6.43 -6.77
CA LYS A 19 -11.55 -6.26 -7.66
C LYS A 19 -11.68 -5.09 -8.64
N ASP A 20 -12.89 -4.54 -8.79
CA ASP A 20 -13.14 -3.34 -9.58
C ASP A 20 -12.32 -2.15 -9.05
N GLY A 21 -11.19 -1.87 -9.72
CA GLY A 21 -10.32 -0.72 -9.46
C GLY A 21 -8.89 -1.05 -8.98
N LEU A 22 -8.59 -2.28 -8.56
CA LEU A 22 -7.24 -2.67 -8.11
C LEU A 22 -6.23 -2.79 -9.27
N GLU A 23 -6.73 -3.02 -10.48
CA GLU A 23 -5.95 -3.18 -11.70
C GLU A 23 -6.12 -1.98 -12.65
N ASP A 24 -6.35 -0.79 -12.09
CA ASP A 24 -6.41 0.44 -12.88
C ASP A 24 -5.04 0.73 -13.56
N PRO A 25 -4.98 0.83 -14.89
CA PRO A 25 -3.73 1.07 -15.62
C PRO A 25 -3.05 2.40 -15.24
N ALA A 26 -3.82 3.43 -14.85
CA ALA A 26 -3.26 4.71 -14.46
C ALA A 26 -2.52 4.63 -13.12
N SER A 27 -3.06 3.87 -12.17
CA SER A 27 -2.42 3.59 -10.88
C SER A 27 -1.11 2.82 -11.03
N GLN A 28 -1.08 1.83 -11.93
CA GLN A 28 0.15 1.08 -12.25
C GLN A 28 1.19 1.96 -12.96
N ALA A 29 0.75 2.80 -13.89
CA ALA A 29 1.62 3.75 -14.58
C ALA A 29 2.22 4.76 -13.60
N GLU A 30 1.41 5.30 -12.67
CA GLU A 30 1.88 6.26 -11.66
C GLU A 30 2.94 5.63 -10.75
N TRP A 31 2.70 4.43 -10.23
CA TRP A 31 3.66 3.71 -9.38
C TRP A 31 5.00 3.49 -10.09
N THR A 32 4.94 3.05 -11.35
CA THR A 32 6.15 2.79 -12.16
C THR A 32 6.90 4.07 -12.48
N GLN A 33 6.17 5.13 -12.84
CA GLN A 33 6.76 6.41 -13.26
C GLN A 33 7.38 7.16 -12.09
N ARG A 34 6.77 7.12 -10.90
CA ARG A 34 7.19 7.92 -9.75
C ARG A 34 8.20 7.22 -8.84
N ARG A 35 8.53 5.94 -9.10
CA ARG A 35 9.43 5.11 -8.28
C ARG A 35 9.07 5.23 -6.80
N LEU A 36 7.80 4.96 -6.49
CA LEU A 36 7.27 5.17 -5.15
C LEU A 36 7.95 4.26 -4.12
N VAL A 37 8.23 4.85 -2.97
CA VAL A 37 8.83 4.20 -1.80
C VAL A 37 8.09 4.64 -0.54
N TRP A 38 8.24 3.86 0.52
CA TRP A 38 7.80 4.23 1.85
C TRP A 38 8.93 4.91 2.62
N ILE A 39 8.60 6.01 3.29
CA ILE A 39 9.51 6.71 4.20
C ILE A 39 8.85 6.89 5.58
N PRO A 40 9.64 6.94 6.66
CA PRO A 40 9.10 7.18 8.00
C PRO A 40 8.43 8.54 8.12
N HIS A 41 7.35 8.60 8.90
CA HIS A 41 6.58 9.82 9.16
C HIS A 41 6.07 9.84 10.60
N ASN A 42 6.28 10.96 11.30
CA ASN A 42 5.98 11.07 12.74
C ASN A 42 4.49 10.84 13.08
N GLU A 43 3.57 11.27 12.20
CA GLU A 43 2.12 11.18 12.48
C GLU A 43 1.44 9.95 11.87
N HIS A 44 2.04 9.37 10.83
CA HIS A 44 1.39 8.32 10.03
C HIS A 44 2.14 6.99 10.06
N GLY A 45 3.27 6.92 10.78
CA GLY A 45 4.20 5.80 10.76
C GLY A 45 5.02 5.83 9.47
N PHE A 46 4.37 5.60 8.33
CA PHE A 46 4.97 5.62 7.01
C PHE A 46 4.09 6.36 5.99
N VAL A 47 4.72 7.04 5.04
CA VAL A 47 4.04 7.72 3.92
C VAL A 47 4.71 7.39 2.59
N ALA A 48 3.92 7.43 1.52
CA ALA A 48 4.44 7.23 0.16
C ALA A 48 5.20 8.46 -0.32
N ALA A 49 6.35 8.25 -0.93
CA ALA A 49 7.19 9.31 -1.49
C ALA A 49 7.83 8.87 -2.81
N SER A 50 8.14 9.85 -3.66
CA SER A 50 8.82 9.67 -4.94
C SER A 50 10.27 10.11 -4.81
N ILE A 51 11.21 9.25 -5.22
CA ILE A 51 12.64 9.58 -5.22
C ILE A 51 12.93 10.66 -6.27
N LYS A 52 13.57 11.77 -5.86
CA LYS A 52 13.97 12.88 -6.74
C LYS A 52 15.46 12.94 -7.01
N GLY A 53 16.28 12.48 -6.07
CA GLY A 53 17.73 12.43 -6.24
C GLY A 53 18.44 11.83 -5.04
N GLU A 54 19.70 11.48 -5.22
CA GLU A 54 20.55 10.94 -4.16
C GLU A 54 21.68 11.92 -3.86
N VAL A 55 21.94 12.19 -2.58
CA VAL A 55 22.99 13.08 -2.11
C VAL A 55 23.81 12.36 -1.05
N GLY A 56 24.89 11.71 -1.49
CA GLY A 56 25.73 10.88 -0.61
C GLY A 56 24.94 9.69 -0.05
N ASP A 57 24.74 9.71 1.27
CA ASP A 57 24.05 8.66 2.04
C ASP A 57 22.55 8.95 2.26
N GLU A 58 22.09 10.14 1.86
CA GLU A 58 20.69 10.54 1.92
C GLU A 58 20.06 10.54 0.53
N VAL A 59 18.73 10.41 0.50
CA VAL A 59 17.91 10.52 -0.71
C VAL A 59 16.95 11.68 -0.52
N GLU A 60 16.90 12.58 -1.51
CA GLU A 60 15.85 13.58 -1.62
C GLU A 60 14.60 12.92 -2.20
N VAL A 61 13.52 12.97 -1.44
CA VAL A 61 12.22 12.39 -1.78
C VAL A 61 11.14 13.46 -1.69
N GLU A 62 10.08 13.30 -2.48
CA GLU A 62 8.89 14.15 -2.47
C GLU A 62 7.71 13.34 -1.97
N ILE A 63 7.10 13.76 -0.86
CA ILE A 63 5.93 13.09 -0.28
C ILE A 63 4.77 13.16 -1.27
N ALA A 64 4.17 12.02 -1.59
CA ALA A 64 3.15 11.93 -2.64
C ALA A 64 1.89 12.77 -2.34
N ASP A 65 1.49 12.82 -1.06
CA ASP A 65 0.27 13.50 -0.60
C ASP A 65 0.45 15.02 -0.47
N THR A 66 1.57 15.47 0.10
CA THR A 66 1.80 16.89 0.40
C THR A 66 2.66 17.63 -0.63
N GLY A 67 3.35 16.89 -1.52
CA GLY A 67 4.35 17.45 -2.44
C GLY A 67 5.60 18.02 -1.75
N LYS A 68 5.73 17.87 -0.43
CA LYS A 68 6.86 18.38 0.33
C LYS A 68 8.11 17.55 0.04
N LYS A 69 9.23 18.22 -0.23
CA LYS A 69 10.55 17.58 -0.37
C LYS A 69 11.23 17.44 0.98
N VAL A 70 11.74 16.25 1.25
CA VAL A 70 12.50 15.92 2.46
C VAL A 70 13.72 15.07 2.10
N ARG A 71 14.71 15.06 2.98
CA ARG A 71 15.86 14.16 2.87
C ARG A 71 15.72 13.04 3.90
N VAL A 72 15.99 11.81 3.47
CA VAL A 72 15.86 10.61 4.27
C VAL A 72 17.10 9.74 4.05
N VAL A 73 17.59 9.10 5.10
CA VAL A 73 18.72 8.16 5.01
C VAL A 73 18.30 6.97 4.14
N LYS A 74 19.22 6.49 3.29
CA LYS A 74 18.94 5.37 2.36
C LYS A 74 18.40 4.13 3.05
N ASP A 75 18.90 3.83 4.24
CA ASP A 75 18.52 2.64 5.02
C ASP A 75 17.09 2.70 5.60
N ASP A 76 16.54 3.90 5.76
CA ASP A 76 15.18 4.09 6.27
C ASP A 76 14.10 3.98 5.18
N ILE A 77 14.52 3.87 3.91
CA ILE A 77 13.60 3.80 2.76
C ILE A 77 13.17 2.36 2.54
N GLN A 78 11.86 2.11 2.57
CA GLN A 78 11.30 0.78 2.30
C GLN A 78 10.66 0.72 0.92
N LYS A 79 10.80 -0.42 0.23
CA LYS A 79 10.20 -0.64 -1.10
C LYS A 79 8.68 -0.66 -1.00
N MET A 80 8.01 0.02 -1.93
CA MET A 80 6.55 0.00 -2.02
C MET A 80 6.08 -1.12 -2.95
N ASN A 81 5.08 -1.88 -2.50
CA ASN A 81 4.43 -2.87 -3.35
C ASN A 81 3.62 -2.20 -4.47
N PRO A 82 3.50 -2.83 -5.64
CA PRO A 82 2.61 -2.36 -6.70
C PRO A 82 1.14 -2.24 -6.24
N PRO A 83 0.33 -1.32 -6.81
CA PRO A 83 -1.06 -1.11 -6.40
C PRO A 83 -1.98 -2.35 -6.46
N LYS A 84 -1.65 -3.34 -7.29
CA LYS A 84 -2.38 -4.62 -7.37
C LYS A 84 -2.33 -5.43 -6.07
N PHE A 85 -1.41 -5.10 -5.17
CA PHE A 85 -1.27 -5.72 -3.85
C PHE A 85 -1.96 -4.91 -2.74
N ASN A 86 -2.78 -3.92 -3.10
CA ASN A 86 -3.58 -3.20 -2.12
C ASN A 86 -4.71 -4.11 -1.60
N LYS A 87 -4.92 -4.10 -0.28
CA LYS A 87 -5.97 -4.85 0.42
C LYS A 87 -5.86 -6.37 0.23
N VAL A 88 -4.66 -6.92 0.08
CA VAL A 88 -4.47 -8.39 0.03
C VAL A 88 -5.03 -9.04 1.29
N GLU A 89 -5.71 -10.18 1.10
CA GLU A 89 -6.28 -10.97 2.19
C GLU A 89 -5.19 -11.73 2.94
N ASP A 90 -4.19 -12.24 2.23
CA ASP A 90 -3.00 -12.85 2.78
C ASP A 90 -1.79 -11.93 2.56
N MET A 91 -1.22 -11.41 3.65
CA MET A 91 -0.05 -10.54 3.57
C MET A 91 1.23 -11.28 3.17
N ALA A 92 1.26 -12.61 3.19
CA ALA A 92 2.36 -13.38 2.64
C ALA A 92 2.48 -13.26 1.11
N GLU A 93 1.42 -12.80 0.42
CA GLU A 93 1.44 -12.57 -1.04
C GLU A 93 2.15 -11.26 -1.43
N LEU A 94 2.47 -10.39 -0.47
CA LEU A 94 3.18 -9.14 -0.75
C LEU A 94 4.58 -9.42 -1.33
N THR A 95 4.94 -8.73 -2.41
CA THR A 95 6.28 -8.86 -3.02
C THR A 95 7.38 -8.35 -2.07
N CYS A 96 7.10 -7.27 -1.36
CA CYS A 96 7.97 -6.66 -0.37
C CYS A 96 7.28 -6.75 0.99
N LEU A 97 7.70 -7.72 1.81
CA LEU A 97 7.21 -7.85 3.18
C LEU A 97 8.05 -6.96 4.10
N ASN A 98 7.57 -5.74 4.32
CA ASN A 98 8.19 -4.75 5.21
C ASN A 98 7.13 -4.09 6.10
N GLU A 99 7.58 -3.43 7.17
CA GLU A 99 6.71 -2.84 8.18
C GLU A 99 5.72 -1.84 7.56
N ALA A 100 6.20 -0.99 6.64
CA ALA A 100 5.35 -0.02 5.97
C ALA A 100 4.25 -0.67 5.12
N SER A 101 4.55 -1.76 4.42
CA SER A 101 3.59 -2.47 3.57
C SER A 101 2.53 -3.20 4.39
N VAL A 102 2.91 -3.81 5.51
CA VAL A 102 1.98 -4.44 6.44
C VAL A 102 1.05 -3.40 7.05
N LEU A 103 1.60 -2.28 7.55
CA LEU A 103 0.82 -1.19 8.10
C LEU A 103 -0.15 -0.61 7.06
N HIS A 104 0.32 -0.38 5.83
CA HIS A 104 -0.52 0.15 4.75
C HIS A 104 -1.67 -0.80 4.41
N ASN A 105 -1.40 -2.09 4.25
CA ASN A 105 -2.44 -3.07 3.94
C ASN A 105 -3.51 -3.15 5.04
N LEU A 106 -3.08 -3.19 6.31
CA LEU A 106 -3.97 -3.18 7.46
C LEU A 106 -4.85 -1.91 7.50
N LYS A 107 -4.23 -0.74 7.27
CA LYS A 107 -4.92 0.55 7.26
C LYS A 107 -5.99 0.60 6.17
N GLU A 108 -5.65 0.22 4.94
CA GLU A 108 -6.57 0.24 3.80
C GLU A 108 -7.74 -0.73 3.97
N ARG A 109 -7.47 -1.94 4.50
CA ARG A 109 -8.50 -2.92 4.82
C ARG A 109 -9.41 -2.44 5.93
N TYR A 110 -8.85 -1.89 7.00
CA TYR A 110 -9.61 -1.35 8.13
C TYR A 110 -10.56 -0.23 7.69
N PHE A 111 -10.09 0.75 6.91
CA PHE A 111 -10.96 1.82 6.38
C PHE A 111 -12.02 1.31 5.39
N SER A 112 -11.82 0.15 4.79
CA SER A 112 -12.80 -0.52 3.93
C SER A 112 -13.77 -1.42 4.71
N GLY A 113 -13.62 -1.52 6.05
CA GLY A 113 -14.42 -2.42 6.89
C GLY A 113 -14.00 -3.89 6.84
N LEU A 114 -12.85 -4.20 6.22
CA LEU A 114 -12.29 -5.54 6.09
C LEU A 114 -11.36 -5.80 7.28
N ILE A 115 -11.89 -6.29 8.39
CA ILE A 115 -11.11 -6.42 9.65
C ILE A 115 -10.30 -7.71 9.76
N TYR A 116 -10.60 -8.70 8.92
CA TYR A 116 -9.89 -9.98 8.91
C TYR A 116 -8.80 -9.97 7.83
N VAL A 117 -7.63 -10.49 8.21
CA VAL A 117 -6.46 -10.64 7.34
C VAL A 117 -5.68 -11.86 7.79
N SER A 118 -5.20 -12.66 6.83
CA SER A 118 -4.26 -13.74 7.12
C SER A 118 -2.85 -13.17 7.12
N ILE A 119 -2.09 -13.56 8.14
CA ILE A 119 -0.66 -13.34 8.23
C ILE A 119 -0.10 -14.75 8.41
N LEU A 120 0.22 -15.39 7.28
CA LEU A 120 0.61 -16.81 7.12
C LEU A 120 -0.55 -17.79 6.94
#